data_AF-A0A318XSM6-F1
#
_entry.id   AF-A0A318XSM6-F1
#
_cell.length_a   1.000
_cell.length_b   1.000
_cell.length_c   1.000
_cell.angle_alpha   90.00
_cell.angle_beta   90.00
_cell.angle_gamma   90.00
#
_symmetry.space_group_name_H-M   'P 1'
#
loop_
_entity.id
_entity.type
_entity.pdbx_description
1 polymer ?
#
loop_
_entity_poly.entity_id
_entity_poly.type
_entity_poly.pdbx_seq_one_letter_code
_entity_poly.pdbx_strand_id
1 'polypeptide(L)'
;MIYLERYIRDISKKIRANLRFKIEQGEYIGNAPYGYIKSINEKNKLVVDTRTAPVVKEIFSLYKKGHGYAAIANILNQKGYPSPSSKNSDIPITPWNQVSVQRILCNRVYIGDTVQGVSEKISFKNKKTRRLPFEKWIITTNTHEPIVNNADFEEVQKIRAKKRSSQGYNRSTTHFLSNLIFCGKCGKAMYVRARKDRPAGYICSSYAKNGCNACSSHYVSEQAIIDVITKELLEMLANRALIDSIYFRNEDNEEREQQIRERIQKNEQQIIVKQKQQDVLYSDRLEDRISEQLFVRMNQIIESRISSLSQELEGLKEEENKQIDKVHVIDNFINKIKVQGINKNIIDLMVNRIVVYDCNDNIETMGNTSDNELTNGLIVIEYNFNNWREI
;
A
#
# COMPACT_ATOMS: atom_id res chain seq x y z
N MET A 1 -45.02 18.41 1.26
CA MET A 1 -43.76 17.65 1.47
C MET A 1 -43.17 17.78 2.89
N ILE A 2 -43.13 18.98 3.49
CA ILE A 2 -42.50 19.23 4.82
C ILE A 2 -43.20 18.52 6.01
N TYR A 3 -44.53 18.38 5.97
CA TYR A 3 -45.31 17.77 7.06
C TYR A 3 -45.01 16.27 7.23
N LEU A 4 -44.94 15.52 6.13
CA LEU A 4 -44.61 14.10 6.13
C LEU A 4 -43.21 13.83 6.67
N GLU A 5 -42.25 14.69 6.31
CA GLU A 5 -40.88 14.57 6.82
C GLU A 5 -40.79 14.79 8.34
N ARG A 6 -41.52 15.79 8.85
CA ARG A 6 -41.59 16.04 10.30
C ARG A 6 -42.24 14.86 11.04
N TYR A 7 -43.31 14.29 10.48
CA TYR A 7 -43.98 13.11 11.02
C TYR A 7 -43.07 11.87 11.08
N ILE A 8 -42.35 11.57 10.00
CA ILE A 8 -41.39 10.44 9.94
C ILE A 8 -40.26 10.63 10.97
N ARG A 9 -39.78 11.87 11.13
CA ARG A 9 -38.75 12.19 12.12
C ARG A 9 -39.23 11.97 13.54
N ASP A 10 -40.46 12.35 13.86
CA ASP A 10 -41.02 12.20 15.21
C ASP A 10 -41.33 10.74 15.54
N ILE A 11 -41.83 9.95 14.58
CA ILE A 11 -41.91 8.49 14.71
C ILE A 11 -40.53 7.88 14.96
N SER A 12 -39.53 8.28 14.18
CA SER A 12 -38.16 7.78 14.33
C SER A 12 -37.60 8.07 15.72
N LYS A 13 -37.88 9.25 16.29
CA LYS A 13 -37.50 9.60 17.66
C LYS A 13 -38.21 8.71 18.70
N LYS A 14 -39.53 8.53 18.56
CA LYS A 14 -40.32 7.66 19.45
C LYS A 14 -39.83 6.21 19.43
N ILE A 15 -39.55 5.66 18.24
CA ILE A 15 -39.01 4.30 18.08
C ILE A 15 -37.65 4.19 18.79
N ARG A 16 -36.74 5.16 18.61
CA ARG A 16 -35.43 5.15 19.28
C ARG A 16 -35.57 5.22 20.80
N ALA A 17 -36.47 6.05 21.31
CA ALA A 17 -36.74 6.14 22.75
C ALA A 17 -37.29 4.82 23.29
N ASN A 18 -38.23 4.17 22.60
CA ASN A 18 -38.77 2.87 22.99
C ASN A 18 -37.71 1.76 22.98
N LEU A 19 -36.86 1.72 21.94
CA LEU A 19 -35.75 0.77 21.85
C LEU A 19 -34.74 0.99 22.98
N ARG A 20 -34.41 2.25 23.28
CA ARG A 20 -33.50 2.59 24.37
C ARG A 20 -34.07 2.17 25.72
N PHE A 21 -35.35 2.45 25.96
CA PHE A 21 -36.04 2.02 27.19
C PHE A 21 -35.96 0.50 27.37
N LYS A 22 -36.23 -0.28 26.32
CA LYS A 22 -36.11 -1.75 26.36
C LYS A 22 -34.68 -2.24 26.62
N ILE A 23 -33.69 -1.58 26.02
CA ILE A 23 -32.27 -1.87 26.28
C ILE A 23 -31.94 -1.64 27.76
N GLU A 24 -32.41 -0.52 28.33
CA GLU A 24 -32.20 -0.17 29.74
C GLU A 24 -32.88 -1.18 30.69
N GLN A 25 -34.03 -1.74 30.29
CA GLN A 25 -34.71 -2.84 31.01
C GLN A 25 -34.00 -4.21 30.86
N GLY A 26 -32.93 -4.30 30.06
CA GLY A 26 -32.19 -5.54 29.85
C GLY A 26 -32.83 -6.51 28.85
N GLU A 27 -33.84 -6.08 28.08
CA GLU A 27 -34.41 -6.89 27.01
C GLU A 27 -33.40 -7.07 25.87
N TYR A 28 -33.25 -8.29 25.36
CA TYR A 28 -32.33 -8.56 24.25
C TYR A 28 -32.98 -8.24 22.89
N ILE A 29 -32.73 -7.03 22.41
CA ILE A 29 -33.15 -6.57 21.08
C ILE A 29 -32.19 -7.08 19.99
N GLY A 30 -32.68 -7.92 19.07
CA GLY A 30 -31.92 -8.41 17.91
C GLY A 30 -32.02 -9.92 17.69
N ASN A 31 -31.10 -10.48 16.90
CA ASN A 31 -31.02 -11.93 16.68
C ASN A 31 -30.25 -12.60 17.83
N ALA A 32 -30.73 -13.75 18.29
CA ALA A 32 -30.09 -14.46 19.40
C ALA A 32 -28.66 -14.89 19.02
N PRO A 33 -27.66 -14.60 19.89
CA PRO A 33 -26.28 -14.97 19.63
C PRO A 33 -26.11 -16.49 19.56
N TYR A 34 -24.97 -16.94 19.03
CA TYR A 34 -24.64 -18.36 18.99
C TYR A 34 -24.53 -18.92 20.41
N GLY A 35 -25.10 -20.09 20.70
CA GLY A 35 -25.25 -20.63 22.07
C GLY A 35 -26.58 -20.30 22.74
N TYR A 36 -27.37 -19.38 22.19
CA TYR A 36 -28.65 -18.95 22.74
C TYR A 36 -29.79 -18.97 21.70
N ILE A 37 -31.01 -19.14 22.18
CA ILE A 37 -32.27 -18.96 21.47
C ILE A 37 -33.14 -17.92 22.20
N LYS A 38 -34.11 -17.33 21.51
CA LYS A 38 -35.11 -16.49 22.18
C LYS A 38 -36.11 -17.37 22.91
N SER A 39 -36.49 -16.98 24.13
CA SER A 39 -37.57 -17.65 24.86
C SER A 39 -38.87 -17.56 24.07
N ILE A 40 -39.62 -18.66 24.08
CA ILE A 40 -40.98 -18.73 23.53
C ILE A 40 -41.97 -18.06 24.50
N ASN A 41 -41.70 -18.14 25.81
CA ASN A 41 -42.59 -17.69 26.87
C ASN A 41 -42.38 -16.22 27.23
N GLU A 42 -41.13 -15.75 27.17
CA GLU A 42 -40.75 -14.38 27.56
C GLU A 42 -40.19 -13.62 26.37
N LYS A 43 -40.88 -12.54 25.98
CA LYS A 43 -40.47 -11.73 24.84
C LYS A 43 -39.09 -11.12 25.09
N ASN A 44 -38.19 -11.25 24.11
CA ASN A 44 -36.83 -10.70 24.13
C ASN A 44 -35.91 -11.23 25.24
N LYS A 45 -36.24 -12.37 25.88
CA LYS A 45 -35.32 -13.06 26.78
C LYS A 45 -34.48 -14.09 26.03
N LEU A 46 -33.21 -14.24 26.42
CA LEU A 46 -32.33 -15.30 25.92
C LEU A 46 -32.43 -16.54 26.82
N VAL A 47 -32.48 -17.71 26.19
CA VAL A 47 -32.44 -19.03 26.82
C VAL A 47 -31.31 -19.83 26.19
N VAL A 48 -30.62 -20.63 26.99
CA VAL A 48 -29.49 -21.46 26.53
C VAL A 48 -29.98 -22.46 25.49
N ASP A 49 -29.29 -22.52 24.35
CA ASP A 49 -29.53 -23.53 23.34
C ASP A 49 -28.73 -24.79 23.66
N THR A 50 -29.41 -25.89 23.95
CA THR A 50 -28.79 -27.17 24.31
C THR A 50 -27.86 -27.73 23.22
N ARG A 51 -28.08 -27.38 21.95
CA ARG A 51 -27.27 -27.87 20.82
C ARG A 51 -25.99 -27.07 20.63
N THR A 52 -26.07 -25.73 20.73
CA THR A 52 -24.95 -24.85 20.40
C THR A 52 -24.16 -24.35 21.61
N ALA A 53 -24.73 -24.37 22.82
CA ALA A 53 -24.05 -23.96 24.05
C ALA A 53 -22.82 -24.81 24.42
N PRO A 54 -22.81 -26.15 24.24
CA PRO A 54 -21.61 -26.96 24.48
C PRO A 54 -20.42 -26.52 23.61
N VAL A 55 -20.68 -26.13 22.36
CA VAL A 55 -19.65 -25.64 21.42
C VAL A 55 -19.01 -24.35 21.93
N VAL A 56 -19.81 -23.45 22.52
CA VAL A 56 -19.28 -22.22 23.15
C VAL A 56 -18.38 -22.57 24.34
N LYS A 57 -18.81 -23.47 25.24
CA LYS A 57 -17.96 -23.92 26.37
C LYS A 57 -16.65 -24.53 25.87
N GLU A 58 -16.71 -25.31 24.80
CA GLU A 58 -15.54 -25.90 24.16
C GLU A 58 -14.58 -24.83 23.61
N ILE A 59 -15.09 -23.79 22.95
CA ILE A 59 -14.29 -22.66 22.44
C ILE A 59 -13.50 -21.98 23.57
N PHE A 60 -14.15 -21.71 24.70
CA PHE A 60 -13.49 -21.11 25.86
C PHE A 60 -12.43 -22.05 26.45
N SER A 61 -12.73 -23.34 26.60
CA SER A 61 -11.78 -24.36 27.07
C SER A 61 -10.56 -24.49 26.17
N LEU A 62 -10.75 -24.60 24.85
CA LEU A 62 -9.66 -24.69 23.88
C LEU A 62 -8.78 -23.44 23.89
N TYR A 63 -9.39 -22.26 24.07
CA TYR A 63 -8.62 -21.02 24.16
C TYR A 63 -7.78 -20.95 25.44
N LYS A 64 -8.32 -21.40 26.58
CA LYS A 64 -7.57 -21.53 27.85
C LYS A 64 -6.40 -22.51 27.73
N LYS A 65 -6.56 -23.61 27.00
CA LYS A 65 -5.48 -24.57 26.68
C LYS A 65 -4.38 -23.98 25.77
N GLY A 66 -4.55 -22.75 25.28
CA GLY A 66 -3.53 -22.03 24.53
C GLY A 66 -3.72 -22.00 23.01
N HIS A 67 -4.73 -22.71 22.47
CA HIS A 67 -4.99 -22.73 21.03
C HIS A 67 -5.30 -21.32 20.48
N GLY A 68 -4.78 -21.02 19.29
CA GLY A 68 -5.04 -19.76 18.58
C GLY A 68 -6.42 -19.73 17.90
N TYR A 69 -6.92 -18.54 17.54
CA TYR A 69 -8.25 -18.39 16.93
C TYR A 69 -8.44 -19.23 15.65
N ALA A 70 -7.43 -19.30 14.79
CA ALA A 70 -7.47 -20.11 13.57
C ALA A 70 -7.44 -21.62 13.85
N ALA A 71 -6.63 -22.05 14.83
CA ALA A 71 -6.58 -23.45 15.25
C ALA A 71 -7.93 -23.91 15.81
N ILE A 72 -8.57 -23.10 16.65
CA ILE A 72 -9.91 -23.38 17.17
C ILE A 72 -10.93 -23.48 16.03
N ALA A 73 -10.92 -22.52 15.08
CA ALA A 73 -11.82 -22.58 13.93
C ALA A 73 -11.64 -23.88 13.11
N ASN A 74 -10.40 -24.31 12.89
CA ASN A 74 -10.12 -25.56 12.18
C ASN A 74 -10.61 -26.80 12.95
N ILE A 75 -10.40 -26.86 14.26
CA ILE A 75 -10.91 -27.96 15.10
C ILE A 75 -12.44 -28.04 15.02
N LEU A 76 -13.13 -26.90 15.09
CA LEU A 76 -14.60 -26.84 14.98
C LEU A 76 -15.10 -27.30 13.61
N ASN A 77 -14.39 -26.90 12.54
CA ASN A 77 -14.70 -27.34 11.18
C ASN A 77 -14.48 -28.84 10.98
N GLN A 78 -13.39 -29.40 11.53
CA GLN A 78 -13.12 -30.84 11.49
C GLN A 78 -14.17 -31.65 12.24
N LYS A 79 -14.71 -31.11 13.34
CA LYS A 79 -15.81 -31.72 14.10
C LYS A 79 -17.18 -31.55 13.44
N GLY A 80 -17.29 -30.80 12.33
CA GLY A 80 -18.54 -30.59 11.61
C GLY A 80 -19.54 -29.68 12.32
N TYR A 81 -19.10 -28.86 13.28
CA TYR A 81 -20.02 -27.95 13.97
C TYR A 81 -20.48 -26.79 13.06
N PRO A 82 -21.77 -26.47 13.01
CA PRO A 82 -22.27 -25.36 12.21
C PRO A 82 -21.75 -24.02 12.76
N SER A 83 -21.33 -23.11 11.88
CA SER A 83 -20.90 -21.78 12.29
C SER A 83 -22.09 -20.87 12.64
N PRO A 84 -21.86 -19.75 13.37
CA PRO A 84 -22.92 -18.79 13.69
C PRO A 84 -23.68 -18.23 12.49
N SER A 85 -23.04 -18.18 11.31
CA SER A 85 -23.66 -17.70 10.06
C SER A 85 -24.57 -18.74 9.40
N SER A 86 -24.40 -20.02 9.76
CA SER A 86 -25.17 -21.16 9.22
C SER A 86 -26.51 -21.38 9.93
N LYS A 87 -26.92 -20.47 10.82
CA LYS A 87 -28.12 -20.62 11.67
C LYS A 87 -29.43 -20.48 10.87
N ASN A 88 -29.38 -20.02 9.61
CA ASN A 88 -30.52 -20.01 8.69
C ASN A 88 -30.48 -21.28 7.84
N SER A 89 -31.58 -22.04 7.82
CA SER A 89 -31.72 -23.38 7.24
C SER A 89 -31.43 -23.48 5.74
N ASP A 90 -31.45 -22.36 5.02
CA ASP A 90 -31.46 -22.35 3.56
C ASP A 90 -30.07 -22.07 2.95
N ILE A 91 -29.02 -22.00 3.78
CA ILE A 91 -27.66 -21.66 3.36
C ILE A 91 -26.72 -22.85 3.64
N PRO A 92 -25.87 -23.27 2.68
CA PRO A 92 -24.88 -24.31 2.92
C PRO A 92 -23.98 -23.98 4.11
N ILE A 93 -23.60 -25.02 4.87
CA ILE A 93 -22.84 -24.90 6.12
C ILE A 93 -21.59 -24.07 5.88
N THR A 94 -21.60 -22.83 6.39
CA THR A 94 -20.46 -21.93 6.24
C THR A 94 -19.39 -22.35 7.26
N PRO A 95 -18.12 -22.52 6.88
CA PRO A 95 -17.08 -22.92 7.82
C PRO A 95 -16.82 -21.84 8.88
N TRP A 96 -16.41 -22.28 10.07
CA TRP A 96 -15.87 -21.44 11.12
C TRP A 96 -14.65 -20.66 10.61
N ASN A 97 -14.62 -19.38 10.94
CA ASN A 97 -13.48 -18.51 10.70
C ASN A 97 -12.95 -17.94 12.01
N GLN A 98 -11.69 -17.48 11.98
CA GLN A 98 -11.02 -16.91 13.16
C GLN A 98 -11.75 -15.70 13.77
N VAL A 99 -12.48 -14.92 12.96
CA VAL A 99 -13.18 -13.71 13.40
C VAL A 99 -14.41 -14.07 14.22
N SER A 100 -15.15 -15.12 13.83
CA SER A 100 -16.30 -15.64 14.57
C SER A 100 -15.87 -16.15 15.94
N VAL A 101 -14.77 -16.93 16.01
CA VAL A 101 -14.19 -17.38 17.28
C VAL A 101 -13.77 -16.19 18.14
N GLN A 102 -13.06 -15.22 17.56
CA GLN A 102 -12.65 -14.00 18.27
C GLN A 102 -13.85 -13.24 18.83
N ARG A 103 -14.93 -13.07 18.06
CA ARG A 103 -16.16 -12.38 18.49
C ARG A 103 -16.81 -13.08 19.67
N ILE A 104 -16.88 -14.42 19.66
CA ILE A 104 -17.44 -15.21 20.76
C ILE A 104 -16.63 -14.98 22.04
N LEU A 105 -15.30 -15.10 21.96
CA LEU A 105 -14.40 -14.91 23.12
C LEU A 105 -14.40 -13.47 23.68
N CYS A 106 -14.86 -12.46 22.92
CA CYS A 106 -14.97 -11.08 23.41
C CYS A 106 -16.30 -10.76 24.07
N ASN A 107 -17.34 -11.57 23.82
CA ASN A 107 -18.70 -11.14 24.05
C ASN A 107 -19.15 -11.44 25.48
N ARG A 108 -19.52 -10.39 26.23
CA ARG A 108 -20.01 -10.51 27.61
C ARG A 108 -21.38 -11.18 27.73
N VAL A 109 -22.09 -11.36 26.62
CA VAL A 109 -23.34 -12.14 26.62
C VAL A 109 -23.13 -13.53 27.21
N TYR A 110 -21.98 -14.16 27.00
CA TYR A 110 -21.72 -15.51 27.52
C TYR A 110 -21.58 -15.61 29.04
N ILE A 111 -21.43 -14.48 29.74
CA ILE A 111 -21.45 -14.39 31.22
C ILE A 111 -22.80 -13.89 31.76
N GLY A 112 -23.84 -13.80 30.93
CA GLY A 112 -25.18 -13.36 31.34
C GLY A 112 -25.43 -11.85 31.20
N ASP A 113 -24.45 -11.08 30.69
CA ASP A 113 -24.57 -9.63 30.52
C ASP A 113 -25.13 -9.26 29.14
N THR A 114 -26.18 -8.45 29.09
CA THR A 114 -26.68 -7.90 27.81
C THR A 114 -25.95 -6.59 27.50
N VAL A 115 -25.18 -6.58 26.42
CA VAL A 115 -24.47 -5.39 25.90
C VAL A 115 -25.18 -4.86 24.67
N GLN A 116 -25.85 -3.73 24.78
CA GLN A 116 -26.60 -3.09 23.69
C GLN A 116 -26.32 -1.58 23.62
N GLY A 117 -26.82 -0.91 22.57
CA GLY A 117 -26.47 0.50 22.32
C GLY A 117 -25.06 0.72 21.74
N VAL A 118 -24.42 -0.33 21.21
CA VAL A 118 -23.06 -0.27 20.65
C VAL A 118 -22.97 0.56 19.35
N SER A 119 -24.09 0.73 18.65
CA SER A 119 -24.15 1.46 17.37
C SER A 119 -25.50 2.11 17.16
N GLU A 120 -25.51 3.21 16.42
CA GLU A 120 -26.71 3.96 16.06
C GLU A 120 -26.77 4.22 14.55
N LYS A 121 -27.96 4.47 14.01
CA LYS A 121 -28.11 4.96 12.63
C LYS A 121 -27.78 6.46 12.58
N ILE A 122 -26.99 6.87 11.59
CA ILE A 122 -26.56 8.28 11.43
C ILE A 122 -27.75 9.20 11.15
N SER A 123 -28.69 8.73 10.34
CA SER A 123 -29.92 9.45 10.01
C SER A 123 -31.07 8.48 9.82
N PHE A 124 -32.30 8.94 10.02
CA PHE A 124 -33.50 8.14 9.70
C PHE A 124 -33.65 7.90 8.19
N LYS A 125 -33.05 8.76 7.36
CA LYS A 125 -33.05 8.64 5.89
C LYS A 125 -31.93 7.75 5.35
N ASN A 126 -30.92 7.41 6.17
CA ASN A 126 -29.72 6.69 5.72
C ASN A 126 -29.60 5.32 6.41
N LYS A 127 -29.21 4.30 5.65
CA LYS A 127 -28.92 2.96 6.18
C LYS A 127 -27.56 2.88 6.89
N LYS A 128 -26.70 3.89 6.73
CA LYS A 128 -25.38 3.95 7.40
C LYS A 128 -25.52 3.99 8.92
N THR A 129 -24.76 3.14 9.60
CA THR A 129 -24.63 3.05 11.06
C THR A 129 -23.25 3.51 11.51
N ARG A 130 -23.17 4.07 12.72
CA ARG A 130 -21.93 4.47 13.38
C ARG A 130 -21.80 3.73 14.70
N ARG A 131 -20.60 3.28 15.04
CA ARG A 131 -20.27 2.70 16.35
C ARG A 131 -20.14 3.81 17.40
N LEU A 132 -20.77 3.62 18.56
CA LEU A 132 -20.71 4.55 19.68
C LEU A 132 -19.48 4.29 20.57
N PRO A 133 -18.94 5.32 21.24
CA PRO A 133 -17.88 5.15 22.24
C PRO A 133 -18.38 4.28 23.40
N PHE A 134 -17.45 3.61 24.08
CA PHE A 134 -17.75 2.62 25.12
C PHE A 134 -18.61 3.18 26.27
N GLU A 135 -18.41 4.44 26.65
CA GLU A 135 -19.18 5.14 27.68
C GLU A 135 -20.69 5.20 27.40
N LYS A 136 -21.08 5.12 26.13
CA LYS A 136 -22.49 5.15 25.71
C LYS A 136 -23.10 3.76 25.58
N TRP A 137 -22.34 2.70 25.82
CA TRP A 137 -22.86 1.34 25.77
C TRP A 137 -23.68 1.07 27.02
N ILE A 138 -24.82 0.42 26.83
CA ILE A 138 -25.68 0.02 27.94
C ILE A 138 -25.37 -1.45 28.21
N ILE A 139 -24.85 -1.72 29.40
CA ILE A 139 -24.47 -3.06 29.86
C ILE A 139 -25.36 -3.38 31.05
N THR A 140 -26.34 -4.26 30.83
CA THR A 140 -27.22 -4.76 31.90
C THR A 140 -26.71 -6.12 32.33
N THR A 141 -26.36 -6.25 33.60
CA THR A 141 -25.78 -7.48 34.17
C THR A 141 -26.86 -8.51 34.50
N ASN A 142 -26.50 -9.80 34.46
CA ASN A 142 -27.34 -10.91 34.89
C ASN A 142 -28.77 -10.94 34.29
N THR A 143 -28.85 -10.75 32.97
CA THR A 143 -30.12 -10.71 32.22
C THR A 143 -30.63 -12.09 31.79
N HIS A 144 -29.73 -13.07 31.70
CA HIS A 144 -30.03 -14.42 31.25
C HIS A 144 -28.98 -15.40 31.77
N GLU A 145 -29.26 -16.70 31.66
CA GLU A 145 -28.39 -17.76 32.16
C GLU A 145 -27.00 -17.73 31.47
N PRO A 146 -25.91 -17.68 32.25
CA PRO A 146 -24.56 -17.67 31.69
C PRO A 146 -24.17 -19.06 31.15
N ILE A 147 -23.56 -19.08 29.96
CA ILE A 147 -22.94 -20.31 29.42
C ILE A 147 -21.54 -20.51 30.01
N VAL A 148 -20.86 -19.42 30.35
CA VAL A 148 -19.48 -19.39 30.87
C VAL A 148 -19.46 -18.62 32.18
N ASN A 149 -18.70 -19.11 33.16
CA ASN A 149 -18.56 -18.43 34.44
C ASN A 149 -17.72 -17.15 34.29
N ASN A 150 -17.99 -16.15 35.13
CA ASN A 150 -17.28 -14.88 35.06
C ASN A 150 -15.75 -15.04 35.22
N ALA A 151 -15.31 -15.89 36.15
CA ALA A 151 -13.90 -16.22 36.35
C ALA A 151 -13.22 -16.77 35.08
N ASP A 152 -13.92 -17.66 34.35
CA ASP A 152 -13.40 -18.25 33.12
C ASP A 152 -13.28 -17.23 32.00
N PHE A 153 -14.26 -16.33 31.91
CA PHE A 153 -14.26 -15.26 30.93
C PHE A 153 -13.12 -14.25 31.20
N GLU A 154 -12.94 -13.85 32.46
CA GLU A 154 -11.86 -12.95 32.87
C GLU A 154 -10.47 -13.53 32.61
N GLU A 155 -10.27 -14.82 32.91
CA GLU A 155 -9.02 -15.52 32.60
C GLU A 155 -8.72 -15.47 31.10
N VAL A 156 -9.73 -15.76 30.26
CA VAL A 156 -9.61 -15.64 28.80
C VAL A 156 -9.26 -14.20 28.40
N GLN A 157 -9.89 -13.17 28.99
CA GLN A 157 -9.53 -11.78 28.70
C GLN A 157 -8.09 -11.45 29.08
N LYS A 158 -7.58 -11.95 30.21
CA LYS A 158 -6.18 -11.79 30.63
C LYS A 158 -5.21 -12.43 29.64
N ILE A 159 -5.48 -13.67 29.21
CA ILE A 159 -4.68 -14.37 28.18
C ILE A 159 -4.67 -13.56 26.87
N ARG A 160 -5.82 -13.01 26.46
CA ARG A 160 -5.95 -12.17 25.26
C ARG A 160 -5.15 -10.87 25.37
N ALA A 161 -5.21 -10.19 26.52
CA ALA A 161 -4.46 -8.96 26.76
C ALA A 161 -2.95 -9.21 26.70
N LYS A 162 -2.47 -10.30 27.33
CA LYS A 162 -1.05 -10.72 27.29
C LYS A 162 -0.57 -11.05 25.88
N LYS A 163 -1.36 -11.79 25.10
CA LYS A 163 -1.03 -12.07 23.68
C LYS A 163 -0.98 -10.79 22.84
N ARG A 164 -1.88 -9.82 23.11
CA ARG A 164 -1.93 -8.53 22.40
C ARG A 164 -0.73 -7.64 22.72
N SER A 165 -0.27 -7.60 23.97
CA SER A 165 0.92 -6.84 24.35
C SER A 165 2.22 -7.47 23.82
N SER A 166 2.30 -8.80 23.75
CA SER A 166 3.44 -9.51 23.15
C SER A 166 3.51 -9.39 21.61
N GLN A 167 2.43 -8.96 20.96
CA GLN A 167 2.35 -8.80 19.49
C GLN A 167 2.97 -7.50 18.97
N GLY A 168 3.55 -6.68 19.86
CA GLY A 168 4.17 -5.39 19.54
C GLY A 168 5.37 -5.45 18.57
N TYR A 169 5.93 -6.64 18.32
CA TYR A 169 7.12 -6.78 17.47
C TYR A 169 6.86 -6.68 15.96
N ASN A 170 5.61 -6.80 15.49
CA ASN A 170 5.30 -6.92 14.05
C ASN A 170 4.61 -5.71 13.41
N ARG A 171 4.44 -4.58 14.12
CA ARG A 171 3.81 -3.38 13.55
C ARG A 171 4.77 -2.24 13.22
N SER A 172 6.01 -2.31 13.70
CA SER A 172 6.97 -1.20 13.59
C SER A 172 7.94 -1.31 12.42
N THR A 173 8.12 -2.50 11.83
CA THR A 173 8.98 -2.68 10.66
C THR A 173 8.12 -2.74 9.41
N THR A 174 7.87 -1.57 8.81
CA THR A 174 7.51 -1.52 7.39
C THR A 174 8.70 -2.07 6.60
N HIS A 175 8.61 -3.33 6.17
CA HIS A 175 9.63 -3.96 5.34
C HIS A 175 9.70 -3.28 3.96
N PHE A 176 10.90 -3.25 3.37
CA PHE A 176 11.21 -2.45 2.17
C PHE A 176 10.36 -2.84 0.96
N LEU A 177 9.93 -4.09 0.86
CA LEU A 177 9.20 -4.64 -0.29
C LEU A 177 7.72 -4.96 0.02
N SER A 178 7.16 -4.31 1.05
CA SER A 178 5.77 -4.54 1.47
C SER A 178 4.80 -4.22 0.33
N ASN A 179 3.85 -5.13 0.08
CA ASN A 179 2.81 -5.04 -0.97
C ASN A 179 3.29 -5.16 -2.44
N LEU A 180 4.59 -5.34 -2.69
CA LEU A 180 5.10 -5.46 -4.06
C LEU A 180 5.26 -6.93 -4.52
N ILE A 181 5.24 -7.89 -3.59
CA ILE A 181 5.63 -9.28 -3.87
C ILE A 181 4.41 -10.21 -3.98
N PHE A 182 4.36 -10.97 -5.07
CA PHE A 182 3.29 -11.90 -5.42
C PHE A 182 3.83 -13.30 -5.71
N CYS A 183 3.03 -14.32 -5.41
CA CYS A 183 3.35 -15.70 -5.74
C CYS A 183 3.00 -15.99 -7.21
N GLY A 184 3.97 -16.52 -7.97
CA GLY A 184 3.83 -16.85 -9.39
C GLY A 184 2.79 -17.93 -9.67
N LYS A 185 2.62 -18.91 -8.76
CA LYS A 185 1.63 -19.98 -8.89
C LYS A 185 0.19 -19.54 -8.61
N CYS A 186 -0.05 -18.89 -7.48
CA CYS A 186 -1.43 -18.58 -7.02
C CYS A 186 -1.84 -17.11 -7.21
N GLY A 187 -0.94 -16.25 -7.69
CA GLY A 187 -1.18 -14.83 -7.95
C GLY A 187 -1.41 -13.95 -6.71
N LYS A 188 -1.47 -14.53 -5.50
CA LYS A 188 -1.74 -13.76 -4.27
C LYS A 188 -0.48 -13.11 -3.72
N ALA A 189 -0.67 -11.98 -3.03
CA ALA A 189 0.40 -11.29 -2.32
C ALA A 189 1.08 -12.19 -1.30
N MET A 190 2.40 -12.08 -1.19
CA MET A 190 3.22 -12.81 -0.22
C MET A 190 3.25 -12.08 1.13
N TYR A 191 3.44 -12.83 2.21
CA TYR A 191 3.44 -12.35 3.58
C TYR A 191 4.87 -12.34 4.15
N VAL A 192 5.25 -11.26 4.84
CA VAL A 192 6.55 -11.17 5.54
C VAL A 192 6.57 -12.12 6.73
N ARG A 193 7.49 -13.06 6.73
CA ARG A 193 7.78 -13.97 7.84
C ARG A 193 9.13 -13.60 8.47
N ALA A 194 9.09 -12.68 9.42
CA ALA A 194 10.22 -12.42 10.32
C ALA A 194 10.36 -13.54 11.36
N ARG A 195 11.59 -13.96 11.65
CA ARG A 195 11.93 -14.85 12.77
C ARG A 195 13.10 -14.22 13.55
N LYS A 196 13.28 -14.60 14.82
CA LYS A 196 14.36 -14.05 15.65
C LYS A 196 15.76 -14.42 15.14
N ASP A 197 15.92 -15.62 14.59
CA ASP A 197 17.24 -16.20 14.29
C ASP A 197 17.60 -16.17 12.80
N ARG A 198 16.83 -15.47 11.97
CA ARG A 198 17.11 -15.36 10.52
C ARG A 198 16.57 -14.05 9.93
N PRO A 199 17.18 -13.54 8.86
CA PRO A 199 16.67 -12.39 8.13
C PRO A 199 15.22 -12.62 7.68
N ALA A 200 14.49 -11.51 7.51
CA ALA A 200 13.12 -11.56 7.04
C ALA A 200 13.05 -12.16 5.64
N GLY A 201 11.95 -12.86 5.37
CA GLY A 201 11.67 -13.46 4.08
C GLY A 201 10.19 -13.48 3.81
N TYR A 202 9.82 -13.64 2.55
CA TYR A 202 8.45 -13.62 2.07
C TYR A 202 7.97 -15.04 1.82
N ILE A 203 6.73 -15.35 2.22
CA ILE A 203 6.10 -16.64 1.99
C ILE A 203 4.72 -16.48 1.34
N CYS A 204 4.33 -17.41 0.46
CA CYS A 204 3.00 -17.41 -0.14
C CYS A 204 1.89 -17.37 0.93
N SER A 205 0.98 -16.41 0.84
CA SER A 205 -0.11 -16.22 1.81
C SER A 205 -1.16 -17.32 1.78
N SER A 206 -1.45 -17.89 0.61
CA SER A 206 -2.34 -19.05 0.47
C SER A 206 -1.79 -20.26 1.20
N TYR A 207 -0.52 -20.57 0.99
CA TYR A 207 0.16 -21.67 1.67
C TYR A 207 0.23 -21.43 3.19
N ALA A 208 0.62 -20.23 3.61
CA ALA A 208 0.74 -19.90 5.03
C ALA A 208 -0.59 -20.00 5.81
N LYS A 209 -1.73 -19.76 5.15
CA LYS A 209 -3.07 -19.83 5.78
C LYS A 209 -3.72 -21.20 5.66
N ASN A 210 -3.61 -21.84 4.50
CA ASN A 210 -4.42 -22.99 4.13
C ASN A 210 -3.57 -24.26 3.85
N GLY A 211 -2.25 -24.19 3.99
CA GLY A 211 -1.33 -25.31 3.80
C GLY A 211 -1.14 -25.71 2.33
N CYS A 212 -0.60 -26.92 2.13
CA CYS A 212 -0.23 -27.47 0.82
C CYS A 212 -1.41 -27.61 -0.15
N ASN A 213 -2.64 -27.75 0.35
CA ASN A 213 -3.84 -27.87 -0.47
C ASN A 213 -4.16 -26.60 -1.28
N ALA A 214 -3.61 -25.45 -0.90
CA ALA A 214 -3.89 -24.16 -1.55
C ALA A 214 -2.75 -23.64 -2.42
N CYS A 215 -1.49 -23.97 -2.11
CA CYS A 215 -0.29 -23.58 -2.86
C CYS A 215 0.94 -24.35 -2.33
N SER A 216 2.05 -24.38 -3.06
CA SER A 216 3.37 -24.82 -2.56
C SER A 216 4.03 -23.76 -1.66
N SER A 217 5.04 -24.17 -0.88
CA SER A 217 5.78 -23.33 0.07
C SER A 217 6.77 -22.37 -0.62
N HIS A 218 6.27 -21.51 -1.52
CA HIS A 218 7.08 -20.46 -2.12
C HIS A 218 7.64 -19.58 -1.02
N TYR A 219 8.97 -19.56 -0.92
CA TYR A 219 9.70 -18.80 0.07
C TYR A 219 10.91 -18.14 -0.58
N VAL A 220 11.12 -16.88 -0.27
CA VAL A 220 12.28 -16.12 -0.75
C VAL A 220 12.79 -15.22 0.36
N SER A 221 14.10 -15.08 0.50
CA SER A 221 14.70 -14.15 1.46
C SER A 221 14.58 -12.71 0.97
N GLU A 222 14.47 -11.74 1.88
CA GLU A 222 14.45 -10.33 1.51
C GLU A 222 15.76 -9.90 0.82
N GLN A 223 16.91 -10.43 1.28
CA GLN A 223 18.22 -10.17 0.68
C GLN A 223 18.31 -10.64 -0.78
N ALA A 224 17.83 -11.85 -1.10
CA ALA A 224 17.90 -12.36 -2.46
C ALA A 224 17.13 -11.47 -3.45
N ILE A 225 15.97 -10.93 -3.03
CA ILE A 225 15.23 -9.99 -3.88
C ILE A 225 16.00 -8.69 -4.08
N ILE A 226 16.57 -8.13 -3.00
CA ILE A 226 17.35 -6.88 -3.07
C ILE A 226 18.56 -7.06 -3.99
N ASP A 227 19.25 -8.19 -3.90
CA ASP A 227 20.43 -8.48 -4.72
C ASP A 227 20.07 -8.55 -6.21
N VAL A 228 18.96 -9.22 -6.55
CA VAL A 228 18.46 -9.30 -7.93
C VAL A 228 18.06 -7.93 -8.46
N ILE A 229 17.27 -7.16 -7.69
CA ILE A 229 16.87 -5.79 -8.09
C ILE A 229 18.11 -4.91 -8.28
N THR A 230 19.10 -5.00 -7.37
CA THR A 230 20.32 -4.19 -7.45
C THR A 230 21.14 -4.53 -8.69
N LYS A 231 21.28 -5.82 -9.00
CA LYS A 231 22.00 -6.27 -10.19
C LYS A 231 21.29 -5.80 -11.47
N GLU A 232 20.00 -6.07 -11.61
CA GLU A 232 19.23 -5.70 -12.80
C GLU A 232 19.20 -4.18 -13.00
N LEU A 233 18.94 -3.39 -11.95
CA LEU A 233 18.94 -1.93 -12.06
C LEU A 233 20.30 -1.39 -12.47
N LEU A 234 21.40 -1.93 -11.93
CA LEU A 234 22.74 -1.51 -12.33
C LEU A 234 23.06 -1.88 -13.78
N GLU A 235 22.62 -3.05 -14.25
CA GLU A 235 22.77 -3.48 -15.65
C GLU A 235 21.95 -2.59 -16.59
N MET A 236 20.70 -2.27 -16.21
CA MET A 236 19.82 -1.39 -16.98
C MET A 236 20.35 0.06 -17.04
N LEU A 237 20.84 0.59 -15.92
CA LEU A 237 21.42 1.93 -15.84
C LEU A 237 22.83 2.01 -16.46
N ALA A 238 23.58 0.91 -16.53
CA ALA A 238 24.86 0.88 -17.23
C ALA A 238 24.68 0.80 -18.76
N ASN A 239 23.55 0.28 -19.23
CA ASN A 239 23.25 0.19 -20.65
C ASN A 239 22.83 1.56 -21.20
N ARG A 240 23.82 2.35 -21.63
CA ARG A 240 23.60 3.68 -22.24
C ARG A 240 22.63 3.63 -23.41
N ALA A 241 22.66 2.57 -24.24
CA ALA A 241 21.71 2.42 -25.35
C ALA A 241 20.25 2.27 -24.88
N LEU A 242 20.02 1.73 -23.68
CA LEU A 242 18.68 1.60 -23.10
C LEU A 242 18.21 2.93 -22.49
N ILE A 243 19.09 3.64 -21.79
CA ILE A 243 18.85 5.01 -21.31
C ILE A 243 18.52 5.90 -22.50
N ASP A 244 19.37 5.87 -23.52
CA ASP A 244 19.16 6.53 -24.79
C ASP A 244 17.80 6.09 -25.34
N SER A 245 17.46 4.81 -25.50
CA SER A 245 16.13 4.40 -26.00
C SER A 245 14.91 4.90 -25.21
N ILE A 246 15.03 5.14 -23.89
CA ILE A 246 13.97 5.70 -23.04
C ILE A 246 13.83 7.21 -23.26
N TYR A 247 14.94 7.91 -23.51
CA TYR A 247 15.01 9.34 -23.80
C TYR A 247 14.81 9.68 -25.30
N PHE A 248 15.19 8.79 -26.21
CA PHE A 248 15.27 8.94 -27.67
C PHE A 248 13.94 8.67 -28.41
N ARG A 249 12.81 8.60 -27.71
CA ARG A 249 11.50 8.73 -28.39
C ARG A 249 11.20 10.16 -28.87
N ASN A 250 12.17 11.08 -28.83
CA ASN A 250 12.06 12.42 -29.39
C ASN A 250 13.17 12.63 -30.42
N GLU A 251 12.91 12.36 -31.71
CA GLU A 251 13.72 12.89 -32.84
C GLU A 251 13.90 14.42 -32.71
N ASP A 252 12.94 15.10 -32.06
CA ASP A 252 12.94 16.53 -31.76
C ASP A 252 14.13 17.01 -30.90
N ASN A 253 14.80 16.16 -30.13
CA ASN A 253 15.87 16.61 -29.22
C ASN A 253 17.24 16.69 -29.90
N GLU A 254 17.62 15.70 -30.73
CA GLU A 254 18.89 15.75 -31.48
C GLU A 254 18.88 16.91 -32.49
N GLU A 255 17.76 17.09 -33.19
CA GLU A 255 17.61 18.21 -34.13
C GLU A 255 17.69 19.55 -33.39
N ARG A 256 17.10 19.65 -32.20
CA ARG A 256 17.16 20.86 -31.38
C ARG A 256 18.55 21.12 -30.81
N GLU A 257 19.29 20.10 -30.39
CA GLU A 257 20.68 20.24 -29.98
C GLU A 257 21.56 20.72 -31.13
N GLN A 258 21.38 20.14 -32.32
CA GLN A 258 22.12 20.54 -33.50
C GLN A 258 21.80 22.00 -33.88
N GLN A 259 20.52 22.40 -33.81
CA GLN A 259 20.11 23.79 -34.01
C GLN A 259 20.71 24.75 -32.98
N ILE A 260 20.83 24.36 -31.71
CA ILE A 260 21.46 25.18 -30.66
C ILE A 260 22.96 25.34 -30.95
N ARG A 261 23.68 24.25 -31.26
CA ARG A 261 25.10 24.29 -31.62
C ARG A 261 25.37 25.16 -32.84
N GLU A 262 24.56 25.03 -33.90
CA GLU A 262 24.66 25.86 -35.11
C GLU A 262 24.42 27.35 -34.82
N ARG A 263 23.46 27.67 -33.94
CA ARG A 263 23.20 29.06 -33.52
C ARG A 263 24.34 29.65 -32.71
N ILE A 264 24.94 28.88 -31.80
CA ILE A 264 26.12 29.30 -31.03
C ILE A 264 27.26 29.64 -31.99
N GLN A 265 27.58 28.72 -32.92
CA GLN A 265 28.66 28.92 -33.88
C GLN A 265 28.43 30.14 -34.78
N LYS A 266 27.18 30.35 -35.22
CA LYS A 266 26.80 31.51 -36.04
C LYS A 266 26.95 32.82 -35.27
N ASN A 267 26.52 32.87 -34.00
CA ASN A 267 26.64 34.08 -33.18
C ASN A 267 28.11 34.40 -32.85
N GLU A 268 28.94 33.38 -32.57
CA GLU A 268 30.39 33.54 -32.38
C GLU A 268 31.05 34.13 -33.63
N GLN A 269 30.73 33.61 -34.82
CA GLN A 269 31.25 34.14 -36.08
C GLN A 269 30.80 35.59 -36.33
N GLN A 270 29.54 35.94 -36.04
CA GLN A 270 29.05 37.30 -36.21
C GLN A 270 29.75 38.30 -35.28
N ILE A 271 30.02 37.91 -34.03
CA ILE A 271 30.78 38.72 -33.08
C ILE A 271 32.19 38.98 -33.62
N ILE A 272 32.89 37.95 -34.10
CA ILE A 272 34.23 38.09 -34.67
C ILE A 272 34.24 39.05 -35.87
N VAL A 273 33.26 38.93 -36.76
CA VAL A 273 33.13 39.84 -37.92
C VAL A 273 32.88 41.29 -37.48
N LYS A 274 32.03 41.48 -36.46
CA LYS A 274 31.73 42.82 -35.93
C LYS A 274 32.92 43.45 -35.21
N GLN A 275 33.70 42.66 -34.47
CA GLN A 275 34.96 43.11 -33.87
C GLN A 275 35.96 43.55 -34.94
N LYS A 276 36.13 42.77 -36.01
CA LYS A 276 36.98 43.19 -37.14
C LYS A 276 36.49 44.48 -37.80
N GLN A 277 35.18 44.68 -37.93
CA GLN A 277 34.61 45.95 -38.43
C GLN A 277 34.93 47.12 -37.49
N GLN A 278 34.94 46.87 -36.18
CA GLN A 278 35.33 47.86 -35.18
C GLN A 278 36.82 48.22 -35.30
N ASP A 279 37.69 47.23 -35.51
CA ASP A 279 39.13 47.44 -35.71
C ASP A 279 39.42 48.29 -36.96
N VAL A 280 38.73 48.01 -38.07
CA VAL A 280 38.86 48.79 -39.31
C VAL A 280 38.32 50.22 -39.12
N LEU A 281 37.19 50.36 -38.44
CA LEU A 281 36.62 51.68 -38.13
C LEU A 281 37.58 52.51 -37.26
N TYR A 282 38.28 51.85 -36.34
CA TYR A 282 39.31 52.48 -35.51
C TYR A 282 40.54 52.89 -36.31
N SER A 283 41.03 52.03 -37.22
CA SER A 283 42.15 52.39 -38.11
C SER A 283 41.81 53.56 -39.05
N ASP A 284 40.60 53.59 -39.62
CA ASP A 284 40.17 54.68 -40.50
C ASP A 284 40.07 56.02 -39.75
N ARG A 285 39.78 55.99 -38.43
CA ARG A 285 39.80 57.19 -37.58
C ARG A 285 41.22 57.69 -37.32
N LEU A 286 42.17 56.78 -37.07
CA LEU A 286 43.58 57.13 -36.84
C LEU A 286 44.23 57.75 -38.09
N GLU A 287 43.77 57.37 -39.28
CA GLU A 287 44.20 57.95 -40.55
C GLU A 287 43.38 59.20 -40.97
N ASP A 288 42.52 59.72 -40.08
CA ASP A 288 41.62 60.87 -40.31
C ASP A 288 40.73 60.77 -41.56
N ARG A 289 40.45 59.54 -42.04
CA ARG A 289 39.55 59.29 -43.18
C ARG A 289 38.08 59.53 -42.85
N ILE A 290 37.73 59.50 -41.56
CA ILE A 290 36.37 59.67 -41.05
C ILE A 290 36.31 60.71 -39.93
N SER A 291 35.22 61.46 -39.88
CA SER A 291 34.97 62.43 -38.80
C SER A 291 34.69 61.74 -37.46
N GLU A 292 35.02 62.42 -36.36
CA GLU A 292 34.77 61.93 -35.00
C GLU A 292 33.29 61.64 -34.74
N GLN A 293 32.40 62.51 -35.20
CA GLN A 293 30.95 62.34 -35.05
C GLN A 293 30.45 61.07 -35.76
N LEU A 294 31.00 60.77 -36.94
CA LEU A 294 30.67 59.55 -37.69
C LEU A 294 31.22 58.30 -36.98
N PHE A 295 32.45 58.36 -36.48
CA PHE A 295 33.07 57.27 -35.71
C PHE A 295 32.24 56.91 -34.49
N VAL A 296 31.89 57.90 -33.66
CA VAL A 296 31.10 57.67 -32.43
C VAL A 296 29.76 57.02 -32.76
N ARG A 297 29.04 57.54 -33.76
CA ARG A 297 27.75 56.99 -34.19
C ARG A 297 27.88 55.54 -34.66
N MET A 298 28.87 55.24 -35.50
CA MET A 298 29.05 53.89 -36.06
C MET A 298 29.56 52.90 -35.01
N ASN A 299 30.47 53.33 -34.12
CA ASN A 299 31.00 52.49 -33.06
C ASN A 299 29.89 52.10 -32.06
N GLN A 300 29.02 53.04 -31.68
CA GLN A 300 27.86 52.75 -30.83
C GLN A 300 26.92 51.70 -31.45
N ILE A 301 26.70 51.75 -32.78
CA ILE A 301 25.89 50.74 -33.48
C ILE A 301 26.57 49.37 -33.43
N ILE A 302 27.89 49.30 -33.65
CA ILE A 302 28.64 48.04 -33.61
C ILE A 302 28.66 47.47 -32.18
N GLU A 303 28.94 48.29 -31.17
CA GLU A 303 28.95 47.89 -29.75
C GLU A 303 27.59 47.38 -29.29
N SER A 304 26.50 48.10 -29.61
CA SER A 304 25.14 47.65 -29.28
C SER A 304 24.83 46.28 -29.91
N ARG A 305 25.32 46.04 -31.13
CA ARG A 305 25.12 44.76 -31.81
C ARG A 305 25.96 43.66 -31.18
N ILE A 306 27.22 43.92 -30.85
CA ILE A 306 28.09 42.96 -30.14
C ILE A 306 27.45 42.58 -28.81
N SER A 307 27.00 43.57 -28.03
CA SER A 307 26.34 43.34 -26.75
C SER A 307 25.10 42.44 -26.90
N SER A 308 24.23 42.71 -27.88
CA SER A 308 23.04 41.87 -28.12
C SER A 308 23.39 40.43 -28.49
N LEU A 309 24.39 40.22 -29.35
CA LEU A 309 24.83 38.89 -29.77
C LEU A 309 25.50 38.13 -28.63
N SER A 310 26.28 38.82 -27.79
CA SER A 310 26.91 38.22 -26.61
C SER A 310 25.88 37.76 -25.57
N GLN A 311 24.82 38.56 -25.34
CA GLN A 311 23.73 38.18 -24.44
C GLN A 311 22.93 36.97 -24.95
N GLU A 312 22.64 36.92 -26.26
CA GLU A 312 22.00 35.74 -26.87
C GLU A 312 22.88 34.49 -26.74
N LEU A 313 24.19 34.65 -26.93
CA LEU A 313 25.16 33.56 -26.84
C LEU A 313 25.27 33.02 -25.41
N GLU A 314 25.25 33.90 -24.40
CA GLU A 314 25.23 33.50 -22.99
C GLU A 314 23.98 32.68 -22.65
N GLY A 315 22.79 33.11 -23.10
CA GLY A 315 21.54 32.36 -22.92
C GLY A 315 21.57 30.98 -23.58
N LEU A 316 22.12 30.87 -24.80
CA LEU A 316 22.25 29.59 -25.50
C LEU A 316 23.24 28.63 -24.81
N LYS A 317 24.35 29.14 -24.26
CA LYS A 317 25.32 28.33 -23.49
C LYS A 317 24.75 27.85 -22.15
N GLU A 318 23.89 28.64 -21.50
CA GLU A 318 23.17 28.18 -20.31
C GLU A 318 22.17 27.05 -20.62
N GLU A 319 21.49 27.11 -21.77
CA GLU A 319 20.59 26.04 -22.22
C GLU A 319 21.36 24.75 -22.53
N GLU A 320 22.56 24.85 -23.11
CA GLU A 320 23.45 23.71 -23.37
C GLU A 320 23.95 23.06 -22.06
N ASN A 321 24.39 23.85 -21.08
CA ASN A 321 24.88 23.35 -19.78
C ASN A 321 23.79 22.62 -18.97
N LYS A 322 22.54 23.11 -18.99
CA LYS A 322 21.41 22.45 -18.30
C LYS A 322 21.11 21.04 -18.84
N GLN A 323 21.54 20.72 -20.06
CA GLN A 323 21.38 19.38 -20.63
C GLN A 323 22.53 18.45 -20.22
N ILE A 324 23.76 18.95 -20.17
CA ILE A 324 24.95 18.21 -19.70
C ILE A 324 24.77 17.73 -18.25
N ASP A 325 24.14 18.55 -17.39
CA ASP A 325 23.86 18.20 -16.00
C ASP A 325 23.04 16.90 -15.85
N LYS A 326 22.17 16.55 -16.81
CA LYS A 326 21.31 15.36 -16.72
C LYS A 326 22.09 14.04 -16.83
N VAL A 327 23.12 14.00 -17.67
CA VAL A 327 24.01 12.83 -17.77
C VAL A 327 24.77 12.63 -16.47
N HIS A 328 25.24 13.73 -15.87
CA HIS A 328 25.93 13.70 -14.59
C HIS A 328 25.02 13.30 -13.42
N VAL A 329 23.73 13.64 -13.47
CA VAL A 329 22.71 13.19 -12.50
C VAL A 329 22.57 11.66 -12.51
N ILE A 330 22.53 11.04 -13.69
CA ILE A 330 22.42 9.58 -13.81
C ILE A 330 23.68 8.90 -13.24
N ASP A 331 24.87 9.38 -13.59
CA ASP A 331 26.13 8.83 -13.06
C ASP A 331 26.23 8.98 -11.53
N ASN A 332 25.79 10.12 -10.99
CA ASN A 332 25.70 10.32 -9.55
C ASN A 332 24.66 9.41 -8.89
N PHE A 333 23.54 9.13 -9.55
CA PHE A 333 22.53 8.19 -9.07
C PHE A 333 23.05 6.75 -9.04
N ILE A 334 23.77 6.31 -10.08
CA ILE A 334 24.44 5.00 -10.12
C ILE A 334 25.45 4.87 -8.98
N ASN A 335 26.29 5.89 -8.77
CA ASN A 335 27.27 5.89 -7.69
C ASN A 335 26.60 5.84 -6.31
N LYS A 336 25.46 6.53 -6.15
CA LYS A 336 24.69 6.49 -4.91
C LYS A 336 24.12 5.10 -4.61
N ILE A 337 23.60 4.41 -5.63
CA ILE A 337 23.12 3.01 -5.49
C ILE A 337 24.28 2.09 -5.11
N LYS A 338 25.46 2.24 -5.73
CA LYS A 338 26.64 1.41 -5.41
C LYS A 338 27.15 1.61 -3.99
N VAL A 339 27.13 2.84 -3.47
CA VAL A 339 27.70 3.17 -2.15
C VAL A 339 26.70 2.93 -1.01
N GLN A 340 25.44 3.31 -1.19
CA GLN A 340 24.44 3.30 -0.12
C GLN A 340 23.44 2.14 -0.22
N GLY A 341 23.43 1.41 -1.34
CA GLY A 341 22.41 0.39 -1.63
C GLY A 341 21.06 1.00 -2.01
N ILE A 342 20.11 0.13 -2.35
CA ILE A 342 18.76 0.54 -2.72
C ILE A 342 17.96 0.95 -1.49
N ASN A 343 17.32 2.12 -1.56
CA ASN A 343 16.39 2.58 -0.55
C ASN A 343 14.93 2.34 -0.95
N LYS A 344 14.01 2.43 0.02
CA LYS A 344 12.57 2.20 -0.22
C LYS A 344 11.97 3.14 -1.27
N ASN A 345 12.40 4.40 -1.29
CA ASN A 345 11.86 5.39 -2.23
C ASN A 345 12.22 5.04 -3.67
N ILE A 346 13.43 4.53 -3.91
CA ILE A 346 13.87 4.05 -5.23
C ILE A 346 13.01 2.87 -5.67
N ILE A 347 12.72 1.93 -4.77
CA ILE A 347 11.86 0.78 -5.07
C ILE A 347 10.44 1.24 -5.39
N ASP A 348 9.84 2.10 -4.55
CA ASP A 348 8.46 2.57 -4.73
C ASP A 348 8.29 3.37 -6.05
N LEU A 349 9.36 4.02 -6.53
CA LEU A 349 9.37 4.72 -7.82
C LEU A 349 9.59 3.76 -9.00
N MET A 350 10.57 2.86 -8.89
CA MET A 350 11.07 2.10 -10.03
C MET A 350 10.42 0.74 -10.21
N VAL A 351 9.89 0.12 -9.16
CA VAL A 351 9.36 -1.25 -9.17
C VAL A 351 7.84 -1.21 -8.99
N ASN A 352 7.11 -1.77 -9.97
CA ASN A 352 5.66 -1.90 -9.89
C ASN A 352 5.25 -3.19 -9.18
N ARG A 353 5.89 -4.31 -9.53
CA ARG A 353 5.50 -5.63 -9.07
C ARG A 353 6.66 -6.62 -9.11
N ILE A 354 6.70 -7.53 -8.14
CA ILE A 354 7.69 -8.61 -8.05
C ILE A 354 6.92 -9.93 -7.98
N VAL A 355 7.22 -10.86 -8.88
CA VAL A 355 6.58 -12.18 -8.94
C VAL A 355 7.61 -13.26 -8.69
N VAL A 356 7.32 -14.15 -7.74
CA VAL A 356 8.25 -15.19 -7.30
C VAL A 356 7.70 -16.57 -7.64
N TYR A 357 8.45 -17.34 -8.42
CA TYR A 357 8.16 -18.71 -8.84
C TYR A 357 9.08 -19.71 -8.12
N ASP A 358 8.53 -20.88 -7.79
CA ASP A 358 9.30 -21.99 -7.24
C ASP A 358 9.89 -22.86 -8.37
N CYS A 359 10.92 -23.66 -8.07
CA CYS A 359 11.59 -24.51 -9.07
C CYS A 359 10.69 -25.58 -9.70
N ASN A 360 9.53 -25.84 -9.09
CA ASN A 360 8.55 -26.83 -9.54
C ASN A 360 7.35 -26.22 -10.29
N ASP A 361 7.37 -24.92 -10.58
CA ASP A 361 6.29 -24.28 -11.32
C ASP A 361 6.62 -24.19 -12.82
N ASN A 362 5.70 -24.64 -13.67
CA ASN A 362 5.84 -24.54 -15.13
C ASN A 362 5.67 -23.09 -15.58
N ILE A 363 6.71 -22.50 -16.15
CA ILE A 363 6.70 -21.13 -16.68
C ILE A 363 6.42 -21.21 -18.18
N GLU A 364 5.16 -21.25 -18.58
CA GLU A 364 4.78 -21.37 -20.01
C GLU A 364 4.84 -20.05 -20.80
N THR A 365 5.20 -18.92 -20.18
CA THR A 365 5.23 -17.64 -20.89
C THR A 365 6.32 -16.72 -20.33
N MET A 366 7.44 -16.60 -21.05
CA MET A 366 8.03 -15.34 -21.53
C MET A 366 9.42 -15.64 -22.14
N GLY A 367 9.68 -15.05 -23.31
CA GLY A 367 10.76 -15.45 -24.20
C GLY A 367 12.18 -15.31 -23.64
N ASN A 368 13.06 -16.19 -24.15
CA ASN A 368 14.52 -16.14 -24.10
C ASN A 368 15.16 -15.90 -22.73
N THR A 369 14.89 -16.77 -21.77
CA THR A 369 15.85 -17.03 -20.67
C THR A 369 16.43 -18.42 -20.85
N SER A 370 17.75 -18.48 -21.03
CA SER A 370 18.54 -19.71 -21.17
C SER A 370 18.22 -20.72 -20.06
N ASP A 371 18.06 -21.98 -20.44
CA ASP A 371 17.63 -23.14 -19.63
C ASP A 371 18.42 -23.44 -18.32
N ASN A 372 19.39 -22.61 -17.93
CA ASN A 372 20.28 -22.85 -16.78
C ASN A 372 19.84 -22.18 -15.46
N GLU A 373 18.83 -21.31 -15.43
CA GLU A 373 18.46 -20.54 -14.21
C GLU A 373 17.38 -21.20 -13.33
N LEU A 374 16.72 -22.26 -13.79
CA LEU A 374 15.59 -22.87 -13.07
C LEU A 374 15.96 -23.72 -11.84
N THR A 375 17.24 -23.90 -11.53
CA THR A 375 17.66 -24.74 -10.39
C THR A 375 17.35 -24.13 -9.02
N ASN A 376 17.13 -22.80 -8.92
CA ASN A 376 16.90 -22.08 -7.66
C ASN A 376 15.59 -21.26 -7.59
N GLY A 377 14.65 -21.48 -8.53
CA GLY A 377 13.42 -20.67 -8.67
C GLY A 377 13.65 -19.37 -9.46
N LEU A 378 12.57 -18.69 -9.86
CA LEU A 378 12.62 -17.48 -10.70
C LEU A 378 12.00 -16.28 -10.00
N ILE A 379 12.67 -15.13 -10.05
CA ILE A 379 12.13 -13.84 -9.61
C ILE A 379 11.94 -12.97 -10.86
N VAL A 380 10.70 -12.57 -11.14
CA VAL A 380 10.35 -11.68 -12.24
C VAL A 380 9.99 -10.32 -11.67
N ILE A 381 10.64 -9.26 -12.15
CA ILE A 381 10.42 -7.89 -11.69
C ILE A 381 9.78 -7.07 -12.82
N GLU A 382 8.62 -6.50 -12.54
CA GLU A 382 7.96 -5.52 -13.41
C GLU A 382 8.37 -4.11 -12.97
N TYR A 383 9.19 -3.45 -13.78
CA TYR A 383 9.60 -2.06 -13.54
C TYR A 383 8.58 -1.04 -14.07
N ASN A 384 8.47 0.10 -13.38
CA ASN A 384 7.63 1.23 -13.77
C ASN A 384 8.44 2.28 -14.55
N PHE A 385 8.64 2.04 -15.84
CA PHE A 385 9.42 2.93 -16.72
C PHE A 385 8.83 4.35 -16.89
N ASN A 386 7.54 4.54 -16.60
CA ASN A 386 6.92 5.88 -16.73
C ASN A 386 7.38 6.83 -15.62
N ASN A 387 7.56 6.31 -14.40
CA ASN A 387 8.00 7.09 -13.24
C ASN A 387 9.50 7.42 -13.29
N TRP A 388 10.28 6.72 -14.12
CA TRP A 388 11.72 7.01 -14.27
C TRP A 388 11.98 8.36 -14.93
N ARG A 389 10.97 8.98 -15.55
CA ARG A 389 11.02 10.31 -16.16
C ARG A 389 10.97 11.47 -15.16
N GLU A 390 10.57 11.21 -13.92
CA GLU A 390 10.47 12.21 -12.84
C GLU A 390 11.76 12.34 -12.02
N ILE A 391 12.75 11.47 -12.29
CA ILE A 391 14.09 11.46 -11.70
C ILE A 391 15.03 12.18 -12.66
#